data_AF-A0A1H8YNK3-F1
#
_entry.id   AF-A0A1H8YNK3-F1
#
_cell.length_a   1.000
_cell.length_b   1.000
_cell.length_c   1.000
_cell.angle_alpha   90.00
_cell.angle_beta   90.00
_cell.angle_gamma   90.00
#
_symmetry.space_group_name_H-M   'P 1'
#
loop_
_entity.id
_entity.type
_entity.pdbx_description
1 polymer ?
#
loop_
_entity_poly.entity_id
_entity_poly.type
_entity_poly.pdbx_seq_one_letter_code
_entity_poly.pdbx_strand_id
1 'polypeptide(L)'
;MATLDVSRSAFSPCPAPPVGAERLPGLPLLAPTAGLLAQFLSRWYGPDYRGVLDVVADIDSLNYGLNLLTSDLLHGCLLTTERVADAALEGRLPGQGLRKIDFAEDYQPRLEIVTGIFARKGERDRYAADHPINLLWNAFANATPASTVSAVLPG
;
A
#
# COMPACT_ATOMS: atom_id res chain seq x y z
N MET A 1 -21.31 46.93 8.82
CA MET A 1 -20.17 47.13 7.90
C MET A 1 -19.27 45.91 8.05
N ALA A 2 -19.11 45.16 6.97
CA ALA A 2 -18.55 43.81 6.96
C ALA A 2 -17.02 43.81 6.95
N THR A 3 -16.40 42.82 7.58
CA THR A 3 -15.13 42.23 7.12
C THR A 3 -15.11 40.77 7.58
N LEU A 4 -15.34 39.84 6.65
CA LEU A 4 -15.04 38.42 6.84
C LEU A 4 -13.52 38.25 6.75
N ASP A 5 -12.89 37.78 7.81
CA ASP A 5 -11.52 37.24 7.74
C ASP A 5 -11.63 35.72 7.55
N VAL A 6 -11.40 35.29 6.30
CA VAL A 6 -11.21 33.89 5.93
C VAL A 6 -9.73 33.59 6.06
N SER A 7 -9.25 33.37 7.29
CA SER A 7 -7.89 32.86 7.54
C SER A 7 -7.93 31.50 8.20
N ARG A 8 -7.67 30.48 7.38
CA ARG A 8 -6.96 29.24 7.71
C ARG A 8 -7.46 28.53 8.98
N SER A 9 -8.46 27.66 8.81
CA SER A 9 -8.62 26.52 9.72
C SER A 9 -7.32 25.72 9.70
N ALA A 10 -6.57 25.83 10.79
CA ALA A 10 -5.46 24.97 11.12
C ALA A 10 -5.98 23.52 11.11
N PHE A 11 -5.65 22.76 10.05
CA PHE A 11 -5.82 21.32 10.05
C PHE A 11 -4.92 20.75 11.16
N SER A 12 -5.54 20.46 12.30
CA SER A 12 -4.86 19.76 13.39
C SER A 12 -4.34 18.41 12.85
N PRO A 13 -3.06 18.04 13.08
CA PRO A 13 -2.41 16.86 12.50
C PRO A 13 -2.84 15.56 13.19
N CYS A 14 -4.08 15.46 13.67
CA CYS A 14 -4.56 14.27 14.35
C CYS A 14 -4.52 13.09 13.34
N PRO A 15 -3.69 12.05 13.58
CA PRO A 15 -3.68 10.89 12.70
C PRO A 15 -5.08 10.30 12.73
N ALA A 16 -5.65 10.06 11.55
CA ALA A 16 -6.95 9.41 11.46
C ALA A 16 -6.83 8.04 12.18
N PRO A 17 -7.83 7.65 12.99
CA PRO A 17 -7.76 6.39 13.71
C PRO A 17 -7.61 5.25 12.70
N PRO A 18 -6.70 4.28 12.94
CA PRO A 18 -6.49 3.17 12.04
C PRO A 18 -7.81 2.48 11.68
N VAL A 19 -7.92 2.05 10.43
CA VAL A 19 -9.11 1.34 9.96
C VAL A 19 -8.97 -0.13 10.35
N GLY A 20 -9.91 -0.63 11.14
CA GLY A 20 -9.99 -2.06 11.51
C GLY A 20 -10.82 -2.87 10.51
N ALA A 21 -10.69 -4.20 10.60
CA ALA A 21 -11.31 -5.15 9.70
C ALA A 21 -12.84 -5.05 9.67
N GLU A 22 -13.45 -4.68 10.79
CA GLU A 22 -14.89 -4.46 10.94
C GLU A 22 -15.38 -3.12 10.34
N ARG A 23 -14.49 -2.14 10.19
CA ARG A 23 -14.83 -0.80 9.66
C ARG A 23 -14.69 -0.72 8.16
N LEU A 24 -13.75 -1.47 7.57
CA LEU A 24 -13.49 -1.45 6.13
C LEU A 24 -14.72 -1.76 5.25
N PRO A 25 -15.62 -2.69 5.62
CA PRO A 25 -16.84 -2.95 4.84
C PRO A 25 -17.78 -1.74 4.70
N GLY A 26 -17.73 -0.81 5.65
CA GLY A 26 -18.55 0.41 5.63
C GLY A 26 -17.88 1.59 4.93
N LEU A 27 -16.73 1.39 4.29
CA LEU A 27 -16.02 2.45 3.57
C LEU A 27 -16.18 2.26 2.05
N PRO A 28 -16.47 3.35 1.30
CA PRO A 28 -16.59 3.30 -0.14
C PRO A 28 -15.23 2.99 -0.76
N LEU A 29 -15.05 1.74 -1.20
CA LEU A 29 -13.77 1.19 -1.60
C LEU A 29 -13.64 1.10 -3.12
N LEU A 30 -12.50 1.53 -3.64
CA LEU A 30 -12.06 1.21 -4.99
C LEU A 30 -11.34 -0.14 -4.94
N ALA A 31 -12.00 -1.19 -5.46
CA ALA A 31 -11.48 -2.55 -5.39
C ALA A 31 -10.62 -2.87 -6.62
N PRO A 32 -9.41 -3.43 -6.43
CA PRO A 32 -8.63 -3.94 -7.55
C PRO A 32 -9.30 -5.18 -8.16
N THR A 33 -9.36 -5.23 -9.49
CA THR A 33 -9.90 -6.38 -10.23
C THR A 33 -8.98 -7.60 -10.13
N ALA A 34 -7.66 -7.38 -10.00
CA ALA A 34 -6.66 -8.43 -9.92
C ALA A 34 -5.42 -7.97 -9.12
N GLY A 35 -4.47 -8.90 -8.92
CA GLY A 35 -3.19 -8.63 -8.27
C GLY A 35 -3.18 -8.92 -6.76
N LEU A 36 -2.09 -8.50 -6.10
CA LEU A 36 -1.81 -8.88 -4.72
C LEU A 36 -2.87 -8.35 -3.73
N LEU A 37 -3.29 -7.10 -3.90
CA LEU A 37 -4.29 -6.49 -3.03
C LEU A 37 -5.66 -7.18 -3.15
N ALA A 38 -6.06 -7.57 -4.37
CA ALA A 38 -7.28 -8.37 -4.57
C ALA A 38 -7.21 -9.73 -3.87
N GLN A 39 -6.03 -10.36 -3.84
CA GLN A 39 -5.81 -11.61 -3.10
C GLN A 39 -5.90 -11.39 -1.58
N PHE A 40 -5.39 -10.28 -1.05
CA PHE A 40 -5.56 -9.95 0.37
C PHE A 40 -7.02 -9.73 0.74
N LEU A 41 -7.76 -8.95 -0.05
CA LEU A 41 -9.20 -8.77 0.14
C LEU A 41 -9.95 -10.11 0.16
N SER A 42 -9.59 -10.99 -0.78
CA SER A 42 -10.15 -12.34 -0.86
C SER A 42 -9.82 -13.22 0.35
N ARG A 43 -8.62 -13.06 0.94
CA ARG A 43 -8.24 -13.79 2.16
C ARG A 43 -8.91 -13.25 3.41
N TRP A 44 -9.14 -11.94 3.48
CA TRP A 44 -9.73 -11.29 4.65
C TRP A 44 -11.24 -11.46 4.73
N TYR A 45 -11.94 -11.27 3.62
CA TYR A 45 -13.41 -11.24 3.58
C TYR A 45 -14.01 -12.42 2.79
N GLY A 46 -13.17 -13.33 2.31
CA GLY A 46 -13.58 -14.49 1.53
C GLY A 46 -13.54 -14.25 0.00
N PRO A 47 -13.76 -15.31 -0.80
CA PRO A 47 -13.70 -15.24 -2.26
C PRO A 47 -14.74 -14.27 -2.86
N ASP A 48 -15.84 -14.04 -2.15
CA ASP A 48 -16.90 -13.10 -2.53
C ASP A 48 -16.84 -11.80 -1.70
N TYR A 49 -15.63 -11.27 -1.45
CA TYR A 49 -15.46 -10.04 -0.68
C TYR A 49 -16.23 -8.84 -1.26
N ARG A 50 -16.57 -8.85 -2.56
CA ARG A 50 -17.37 -7.80 -3.21
C ARG A 50 -18.81 -7.76 -2.72
N GLY A 51 -19.35 -8.88 -2.24
CA GLY A 51 -20.66 -8.90 -1.58
C GLY A 51 -20.63 -8.40 -0.14
N VAL A 52 -19.44 -8.27 0.45
CA VAL A 52 -19.24 -7.86 1.85
C VAL A 52 -18.78 -6.41 1.96
N LEU A 53 -17.88 -5.98 1.08
CA LEU A 53 -17.32 -4.62 1.06
C LEU A 53 -18.19 -3.67 0.23
N ASP A 54 -18.27 -2.41 0.64
CA ASP A 54 -18.88 -1.34 -0.15
C ASP A 54 -17.98 -0.95 -1.34
N VAL A 55 -17.99 -1.77 -2.40
CA VAL A 55 -17.19 -1.52 -3.60
C VAL A 55 -17.91 -0.52 -4.50
N VAL A 56 -17.42 0.72 -4.52
CA VAL A 56 -17.99 1.80 -5.33
C VAL A 56 -17.43 1.86 -6.75
N ALA A 57 -16.24 1.29 -6.97
CA ALA A 57 -15.66 1.15 -8.30
C ALA A 57 -14.64 0.01 -8.34
N ASP A 58 -14.64 -0.76 -9.43
CA ASP A 58 -13.54 -1.66 -9.77
C ASP A 58 -12.45 -0.89 -10.53
N ILE A 59 -11.19 -1.13 -10.16
CA ILE A 59 -10.03 -0.55 -10.83
C ILE A 59 -9.10 -1.65 -11.35
N ASP A 60 -8.55 -1.45 -12.54
CA ASP A 60 -7.55 -2.33 -13.15
C ASP A 60 -6.11 -1.84 -12.93
N SER A 61 -5.95 -0.56 -12.59
CA SER A 61 -4.67 0.08 -12.36
C SER A 61 -4.72 1.10 -11.22
N LEU A 62 -3.62 1.14 -10.45
CA LEU A 62 -3.42 2.08 -9.35
C LEU A 62 -3.56 3.54 -9.81
N ASN A 63 -2.95 3.89 -10.95
CA ASN A 63 -2.98 5.26 -11.47
C ASN A 63 -4.40 5.71 -11.81
N TYR A 64 -5.23 4.81 -12.35
CA TYR A 64 -6.63 5.11 -12.62
C TYR A 64 -7.39 5.38 -11.32
N GLY A 65 -7.23 4.52 -10.31
CA GLY A 65 -7.83 4.72 -8.99
C GLY A 65 -7.42 6.04 -8.33
N LEU A 66 -6.14 6.41 -8.40
CA LEU A 66 -5.63 7.68 -7.86
C LEU A 66 -6.20 8.89 -8.62
N ASN A 67 -6.33 8.79 -9.95
CA ASN A 67 -6.94 9.85 -10.76
C ASN A 67 -8.44 10.01 -10.44
N LEU A 68 -9.18 8.92 -10.24
CA LEU A 68 -10.58 8.97 -9.84
C LEU A 68 -10.74 9.72 -8.52
N LEU A 69 -9.94 9.37 -7.51
CA LEU A 69 -9.98 9.99 -6.18
C LEU A 69 -9.58 11.46 -6.18
N THR A 70 -8.71 11.89 -7.09
CA THR A 70 -8.25 13.29 -7.20
C THR A 70 -9.13 14.16 -8.10
N SER A 71 -10.00 13.54 -8.91
CA SER A 71 -10.90 14.24 -9.83
C SER A 71 -12.21 14.70 -9.21
N ASP A 72 -12.45 14.39 -7.93
CA ASP A 72 -13.72 14.58 -7.21
C ASP A 72 -14.96 13.90 -7.86
N LEU A 73 -14.76 13.12 -8.92
CA LEU A 73 -15.81 12.35 -9.59
C LEU A 73 -16.34 11.21 -8.71
N LEU A 74 -15.48 10.70 -7.82
CA LEU A 74 -15.82 9.63 -6.88
C LEU A 74 -15.11 9.87 -5.55
N HIS A 75 -15.88 9.79 -4.46
CA HIS A 75 -15.37 9.85 -3.11
C HIS A 75 -15.21 8.44 -2.57
N GLY A 76 -13.98 8.05 -2.26
CA GLY A 76 -13.69 6.69 -1.83
C GLY A 76 -12.32 6.56 -1.19
N CYS A 77 -11.95 5.32 -0.88
CA CYS A 77 -10.61 4.96 -0.45
C CYS A 77 -10.05 3.84 -1.34
N LEU A 78 -8.73 3.81 -1.44
CA LEU A 78 -8.01 2.79 -2.20
C LEU A 78 -6.99 2.13 -1.27
N LEU A 79 -6.99 0.80 -1.21
CA LEU A 79 -5.93 0.06 -0.55
C LEU A 79 -4.64 0.18 -1.36
N THR A 80 -3.54 0.44 -0.67
CA THR A 80 -2.23 0.47 -1.30
C THR A 80 -1.13 0.11 -0.32
N THR A 81 0.08 -0.03 -0.83
CA THR A 81 1.27 -0.28 -0.02
C THR A 81 1.77 1.04 0.58
N GLU A 82 2.44 0.98 1.72
CA GLU A 82 3.03 2.15 2.37
C GLU A 82 3.88 2.98 1.40
N ARG A 83 4.78 2.34 0.64
CA ARG A 83 5.64 3.03 -0.32
C ARG A 83 4.89 3.77 -1.42
N VAL A 84 3.76 3.23 -1.85
CA VAL A 84 2.91 3.87 -2.87
C VAL A 84 2.16 5.05 -2.27
N ALA A 85 1.61 4.90 -1.05
CA ALA A 85 0.96 6.00 -0.34
C ALA A 85 1.93 7.16 -0.13
N ASP A 86 3.15 6.88 0.33
CA ASP A 86 4.19 7.89 0.53
C ASP A 86 4.56 8.57 -0.80
N ALA A 87 4.68 7.81 -1.89
CA ALA A 87 4.94 8.38 -3.22
C ALA A 87 3.82 9.30 -3.72
N ALA A 88 2.56 8.99 -3.44
CA ALA A 88 1.43 9.87 -3.77
C ALA A 88 1.44 11.16 -2.94
N LEU A 89 1.74 11.06 -1.64
CA LEU A 89 1.84 12.22 -0.74
C LEU A 89 3.01 13.14 -1.08
N GLU A 90 4.14 12.58 -1.53
CA GLU A 90 5.32 13.32 -1.99
C GLU A 90 5.16 13.92 -3.40
N GLY A 91 4.02 13.68 -4.07
CA GLY A 91 3.76 14.16 -5.43
C GLY A 91 4.54 13.42 -6.52
N ARG A 92 5.13 12.26 -6.21
CA ARG A 92 5.76 11.37 -7.20
C ARG A 92 4.73 10.54 -7.97
N LEU A 93 3.53 10.38 -7.44
CA LEU A 93 2.36 9.78 -8.09
C LEU A 93 1.18 10.76 -8.07
N PRO A 94 0.18 10.58 -8.95
CA PRO A 94 -1.09 11.32 -8.85
C PRO A 94 -1.70 11.10 -7.46
N GLY A 95 -2.15 12.15 -6.79
CA GLY A 95 -2.64 12.00 -5.42
C GLY A 95 -2.60 13.24 -4.53
N GLN A 96 -2.53 14.45 -5.10
CA GLN A 96 -2.58 15.66 -4.28
C GLN A 96 -3.91 15.74 -3.53
N GLY A 97 -3.85 16.10 -2.24
CA GLY A 97 -5.04 16.18 -1.38
C GLY A 97 -5.48 14.85 -0.78
N LEU A 98 -4.84 13.72 -1.13
CA LEU A 98 -5.10 12.43 -0.50
C LEU A 98 -4.48 12.37 0.90
N ARG A 99 -5.05 11.51 1.75
CA ARG A 99 -4.52 11.22 3.09
C ARG A 99 -4.24 9.74 3.22
N LYS A 100 -3.07 9.40 3.77
CA LYS A 100 -2.76 8.04 4.21
C LYS A 100 -3.46 7.77 5.54
N ILE A 101 -4.09 6.62 5.64
CA ILE A 101 -4.66 6.09 6.88
C ILE A 101 -4.15 4.67 7.03
N ASP A 102 -3.61 4.34 8.21
CA ASP A 102 -3.07 3.02 8.47
C ASP A 102 -4.18 2.01 8.78
N PHE A 103 -3.89 0.73 8.53
CA PHE A 103 -4.73 -0.37 8.99
C PHE A 103 -4.43 -0.69 10.45
N ALA A 104 -5.46 -1.10 11.20
CA ALA A 104 -5.26 -1.68 12.53
C ALA A 104 -4.60 -3.06 12.42
N GLU A 105 -4.14 -3.61 13.54
CA GLU A 105 -3.41 -4.88 13.58
C GLU A 105 -4.31 -6.13 13.57
N ASP A 106 -5.62 -5.96 13.41
CA ASP A 106 -6.66 -6.98 13.50
C ASP A 106 -6.89 -7.77 12.20
N TYR A 107 -6.17 -7.44 11.12
CA TYR A 107 -6.23 -8.17 9.84
C TYR A 107 -5.38 -9.45 9.84
N GLN A 108 -5.98 -10.56 9.41
CA GLN A 108 -5.31 -11.85 9.25
C GLN A 108 -5.53 -12.41 7.83
N PRO A 109 -4.48 -12.60 7.00
CA PRO A 109 -3.06 -12.34 7.27
C PRO A 109 -2.71 -10.83 7.28
N ARG A 110 -1.62 -10.45 7.96
CA ARG A 110 -1.09 -9.07 7.86
C ARG A 110 -0.67 -8.75 6.43
N LEU A 111 -0.83 -7.48 6.02
CA LEU A 111 -0.35 -6.95 4.74
C LEU A 111 1.18 -6.83 4.76
N GLU A 112 1.87 -7.95 4.75
CA GLU A 112 3.33 -8.00 4.58
C GLU A 112 3.63 -8.38 3.13
N ILE A 113 4.10 -7.40 2.36
CA ILE A 113 4.51 -7.64 0.97
C ILE A 113 5.94 -8.16 1.00
N VAL A 114 6.08 -9.47 1.11
CA VAL A 114 7.35 -10.16 0.95
C VAL A 114 7.78 -10.06 -0.50
N THR A 115 8.71 -9.15 -0.79
CA THR A 115 9.32 -9.02 -2.12
C THR A 115 10.55 -9.93 -2.16
N GLY A 116 10.42 -11.11 -2.76
CA GLY A 116 11.58 -11.96 -3.06
C GLY A 116 12.27 -11.48 -4.34
N ILE A 117 13.54 -11.07 -4.23
CA ILE A 117 14.39 -10.84 -5.40
C ILE A 117 15.14 -12.14 -5.69
N PHE A 118 14.86 -12.78 -6.82
CA PHE A 118 15.52 -14.02 -7.23
C PHE A 118 16.58 -13.70 -8.29
N ALA A 119 17.85 -14.01 -8.03
CA ALA A 119 18.85 -14.17 -9.08
C ALA A 119 19.00 -15.65 -9.43
N ARG A 120 19.31 -15.97 -10.69
CA ARG A 120 19.62 -17.35 -11.08
C ARG A 120 20.91 -17.79 -10.40
N LYS A 121 20.96 -19.04 -9.94
CA LYS A 121 22.18 -19.63 -9.36
C LYS A 121 23.34 -19.50 -10.36
N GLY A 122 24.44 -18.86 -9.94
CA GLY A 122 25.63 -18.62 -10.76
C GLY A 122 25.56 -17.39 -11.68
N GLU A 123 24.49 -16.60 -11.66
CA GLU A 123 24.37 -15.39 -12.47
C GLU A 123 25.39 -14.30 -12.07
N ARG A 124 25.70 -14.21 -10.77
CA ARG A 124 26.72 -13.32 -10.20
C ARG A 124 28.13 -13.60 -10.75
N ASP A 125 28.47 -14.87 -10.93
CA ASP A 125 29.81 -15.31 -11.34
C ASP A 125 30.10 -15.00 -12.83
N ARG A 126 29.05 -14.67 -13.59
CA ARG A 126 29.16 -14.30 -15.02
C ARG A 126 29.55 -12.84 -15.23
N TYR A 127 29.52 -12.04 -14.18
CA TYR A 127 29.78 -10.61 -14.26
C TYR A 127 30.94 -10.22 -13.34
N ALA A 128 31.76 -9.25 -13.77
CA ALA A 128 32.84 -8.70 -12.97
C ALA A 128 32.31 -8.05 -11.68
N ALA A 129 33.15 -7.94 -10.65
CA ALA A 129 32.72 -7.47 -9.32
C ALA A 129 32.17 -6.03 -9.32
N ASP A 130 32.62 -5.21 -10.27
CA ASP A 130 32.20 -3.83 -10.52
C ASP A 130 30.98 -3.72 -11.46
N HIS A 131 30.48 -4.84 -11.99
CA HIS A 131 29.30 -4.84 -12.83
C HIS A 131 28.07 -4.33 -12.04
N PRO A 132 27.18 -3.51 -12.64
CA PRO A 132 26.03 -2.93 -11.95
C PRO A 132 25.16 -3.96 -11.21
N ILE A 133 25.05 -5.19 -11.73
CA ILE A 133 24.30 -6.27 -11.10
C ILE A 133 24.92 -6.72 -9.76
N ASN A 134 26.25 -6.78 -9.69
CA ASN A 134 26.99 -7.20 -8.52
C ASN A 134 27.04 -6.07 -7.48
N LEU A 135 27.11 -4.82 -7.95
CA LEU A 135 26.98 -3.64 -7.08
C LEU A 135 25.58 -3.54 -6.45
N LEU A 136 24.53 -3.69 -7.26
CA LEU A 136 23.14 -3.69 -6.78
C LEU A 136 22.89 -4.84 -5.79
N TRP A 137 23.42 -6.03 -6.09
CA TRP A 137 23.34 -7.18 -5.19
C TRP A 137 24.02 -6.90 -3.85
N ASN A 138 25.24 -6.34 -3.87
CA ASN A 138 25.96 -5.98 -2.65
C ASN A 138 25.21 -4.91 -1.85
N ALA A 139 24.60 -3.92 -2.53
CA ALA A 139 23.79 -2.91 -1.87
C ALA A 139 22.56 -3.53 -1.17
N PHE A 140 21.85 -4.46 -1.82
CA PHE A 140 20.73 -5.18 -1.19
C PHE A 140 21.18 -6.06 -0.03
N ALA A 141 22.30 -6.80 -0.17
CA ALA A 141 22.84 -7.63 0.90
C ALA A 141 23.21 -6.80 2.14
N ASN A 142 23.74 -5.59 1.94
CA ASN A 142 24.09 -4.68 3.03
C ASN A 142 22.86 -3.96 3.62
N ALA A 143 21.81 -3.72 2.82
CA ALA A 143 20.60 -3.05 3.25
C ALA A 143 19.58 -3.98 3.93
N THR A 144 19.77 -5.30 3.85
CA THR A 144 18.87 -6.28 4.47
C THR A 144 19.15 -6.33 5.98
N PRO A 145 18.23 -5.88 6.86
CA PRO A 145 18.42 -6.04 8.29
C PRO A 145 18.43 -7.54 8.62
N ALA A 146 19.22 -7.93 9.62
CA ALA A 146 19.24 -9.30 10.12
C ALA A 146 17.88 -9.67 10.74
N SER A 147 16.92 -10.12 9.93
CA SER A 147 15.74 -10.80 10.45
C SER A 147 16.20 -12.13 11.03
N THR A 148 16.33 -12.18 12.35
CA THR A 148 16.43 -13.42 13.12
C THR A 148 15.10 -14.16 12.99
N VAL A 149 14.97 -14.96 11.94
CA VAL A 149 13.94 -16.00 11.89
C VAL A 149 14.40 -17.09 12.85
N SER A 150 13.83 -17.11 14.05
CA SER A 150 14.04 -18.18 15.01
C SER A 150 13.38 -19.45 14.47
N ALA A 151 14.18 -20.29 13.81
CA ALA A 151 13.74 -21.61 13.36
C ALA A 151 13.47 -22.49 14.58
N VAL A 152 12.20 -22.56 15.00
CA VAL A 152 11.73 -23.64 15.87
C VAL A 152 11.68 -24.91 15.02
N LEU A 153 12.64 -25.80 15.24
CA LEU A 153 12.61 -27.17 14.74
C LEU A 153 11.56 -27.97 15.52
N PRO A 154 10.63 -28.68 14.87
CA PRO A 154 9.86 -29.74 15.53
C PRO A 154 10.78 -30.95 15.77
N GLY A 155 10.85 -31.38 17.03
CA GLY A 155 11.48 -32.64 17.43
C GLY A 155 10.58 -33.84 17.20
#